data_AF-A0A965QY44-F1
#
_entry.id   AF-A0A965QY44-F1
#
_cell.length_a   1.000
_cell.length_b   1.000
_cell.length_c   1.000
_cell.angle_alpha   90.00
_cell.angle_beta   90.00
_cell.angle_gamma   90.00
#
_symmetry.space_group_name_H-M   'P 1'
#
loop_
_entity.id
_entity.type
_entity.pdbx_description
1 polymer ?
#
loop_
_entity_poly.entity_id
_entity_poly.type
_entity_poly.pdbx_seq_one_letter_code
_entity_poly.pdbx_strand_id
1 'polypeptide(L)'
;MHALIFDVDGTLADTEMAHLAAFNHAFGVCGLDWQWDVDTYTRLLHISGGRERLAHYWKTHNAGTRAIDSGAIQDVIERVH
;
A
#
# COMPACT_ATOMS: atom_id res chain seq x y z
N MET A 1 -16.84 3.42 14.68
CA MET A 1 -16.25 4.16 13.54
C MET A 1 -15.82 3.13 12.50
N HIS A 2 -16.00 3.46 11.23
CA HIS A 2 -16.38 2.58 10.13
C HIS A 2 -15.42 1.42 9.81
N ALA A 3 -15.96 0.21 9.79
CA ALA A 3 -15.43 -0.88 8.98
C ALA A 3 -15.95 -0.68 7.56
N LEU A 4 -15.08 -0.22 6.66
CA LEU A 4 -15.40 -0.09 5.25
C LEU A 4 -15.25 -1.49 4.64
N ILE A 5 -16.36 -2.22 4.59
CA ILE A 5 -16.48 -3.46 3.82
C ILE A 5 -16.56 -3.02 2.36
N PHE A 6 -15.48 -3.17 1.60
CA PHE A 6 -15.57 -3.14 0.14
C PHE A 6 -16.00 -4.53 -0.31
N ASP A 7 -17.29 -4.71 -0.56
CA ASP A 7 -17.78 -5.89 -1.29
C ASP A 7 -18.02 -5.51 -2.76
N VAL A 8 -17.27 -6.21 -3.62
CA VAL A 8 -17.63 -6.80 -4.92
C VAL A 8 -18.61 -6.04 -5.82
N ASP A 9 -18.06 -5.33 -6.82
CA ASP A 9 -18.68 -5.17 -8.15
C ASP A 9 -17.57 -4.90 -9.17
N GLY A 10 -17.65 -5.46 -10.38
CA GLY A 10 -16.57 -5.46 -11.39
C GLY A 10 -16.02 -4.08 -11.80
N THR A 11 -16.66 -2.98 -11.42
CA THR A 11 -16.19 -1.60 -11.53
C THR A 11 -15.11 -1.24 -10.51
N LEU A 12 -15.11 -1.90 -9.34
CA LEU A 12 -14.10 -1.72 -8.31
C LEU A 12 -12.74 -2.28 -8.78
N ALA A 13 -12.74 -3.31 -9.63
CA ALA A 13 -11.51 -3.88 -10.19
C ALA A 13 -10.73 -2.84 -11.03
N ASP A 14 -11.41 -2.05 -11.87
CA ASP A 14 -10.78 -0.96 -12.61
C ASP A 14 -10.21 0.12 -11.68
N THR A 15 -10.93 0.49 -10.61
CA THR A 15 -10.43 1.47 -9.63
C THR A 15 -9.27 0.91 -8.79
N GLU A 16 -9.30 -0.37 -8.47
CA GLU A 16 -8.25 -1.03 -7.71
C GLU A 16 -6.96 -1.22 -8.53
N MET A 17 -7.07 -1.44 -9.84
CA MET A 17 -5.92 -1.42 -10.74
C MET A 17 -5.30 -0.02 -10.86
N ALA A 18 -6.14 1.04 -10.88
CA ALA A 18 -5.65 2.42 -10.82
C ALA A 18 -4.96 2.72 -9.47
N HIS A 19 -5.51 2.26 -8.35
CA HIS A 19 -4.86 2.37 -7.05
C HIS A 19 -3.52 1.61 -7.01
N LEU A 20 -3.47 0.38 -7.52
CA LEU A 20 -2.23 -0.39 -7.64
C LEU A 20 -1.16 0.36 -8.42
N ALA A 21 -1.53 0.93 -9.58
CA ALA A 21 -0.63 1.74 -10.39
C ALA A 21 -0.15 2.99 -9.64
N ALA A 22 -1.03 3.67 -8.90
CA ALA A 22 -0.67 4.83 -8.08
C ALA A 22 0.31 4.48 -6.96
N PHE A 23 0.12 3.34 -6.27
CA PHE A 23 1.07 2.87 -5.27
C PHE A 23 2.45 2.59 -5.87
N ASN A 24 2.51 1.84 -6.97
CA ASN A 24 3.79 1.53 -7.64
C ASN A 24 4.49 2.79 -8.16
N HIS A 25 3.73 3.74 -8.71
CA HIS A 25 4.28 5.03 -9.11
C HIS A 25 4.85 5.80 -7.90
N ALA A 26 4.11 5.85 -6.79
CA ALA A 26 4.59 6.47 -5.55
C ALA A 26 5.87 5.80 -5.02
N PHE A 27 5.96 4.48 -5.06
CA PHE A 27 7.17 3.75 -4.66
C PHE A 27 8.37 4.17 -5.50
N GLY A 28 8.21 4.24 -6.83
CA GLY A 28 9.25 4.72 -7.73
C GLY A 28 9.69 6.16 -7.45
N VAL A 29 8.74 7.07 -7.19
CA VAL A 29 9.04 8.47 -6.83
C VAL A 29 9.79 8.57 -5.49
N CYS A 30 9.47 7.69 -4.54
CA CYS A 30 10.12 7.62 -3.23
C CYS A 30 11.44 6.83 -3.24
N GLY A 31 11.86 6.26 -4.38
CA GLY A 31 13.07 5.44 -4.48
C GLY A 31 12.96 4.10 -3.75
N LEU A 32 11.75 3.63 -3.50
CA LEU A 32 11.50 2.31 -2.93
C LEU A 32 11.54 1.27 -4.05
N ASP A 33 12.33 0.21 -3.87
CA ASP A 33 12.41 -0.92 -4.82
C ASP A 33 11.21 -1.88 -4.69
N TRP A 34 10.03 -1.31 -4.41
CA TRP A 34 8.80 -2.05 -4.21
C TRP A 34 7.96 -2.01 -5.47
N GLN A 35 7.50 -3.19 -5.88
CA GLN A 35 6.53 -3.34 -6.95
C GLN A 35 5.47 -4.34 -6.49
N TRP A 36 4.25 -3.88 -6.32
CA TRP A 36 3.12 -4.75 -6.06
C TRP A 36 2.55 -5.23 -7.39
N ASP A 37 2.50 -6.54 -7.55
CA ASP A 37 1.69 -7.21 -8.56
C ASP A 37 0.24 -7.37 -8.09
N VAL A 38 -0.62 -7.84 -8.99
CA VAL A 38 -2.05 -8.02 -8.69
C VAL A 38 -2.27 -9.01 -7.54
N ASP A 39 -1.56 -10.13 -7.48
CA ASP A 39 -1.71 -11.11 -6.41
C ASP A 39 -1.28 -10.54 -5.05
N THR A 40 -0.18 -9.78 -5.02
CA THR A 40 0.27 -9.07 -3.82
C THR A 40 -0.75 -8.04 -3.37
N TYR A 41 -1.28 -7.25 -4.30
CA TYR A 41 -2.29 -6.25 -3.98
C TYR A 41 -3.60 -6.88 -3.51
N THR A 42 -4.08 -7.96 -4.15
CA THR A 42 -5.27 -8.70 -3.73
C THR A 42 -5.12 -9.27 -2.32
N ARG A 43 -3.94 -9.76 -1.93
CA ARG A 43 -3.66 -10.15 -0.54
C ARG A 43 -3.80 -8.95 0.40
N LEU A 44 -3.24 -7.81 0.02
CA LEU A 44 -3.29 -6.57 0.80
C LEU A 44 -4.70 -5.97 0.90
N LEU A 45 -5.62 -6.22 -0.06
CA LEU A 45 -7.01 -5.72 0.00
C LEU A 45 -7.79 -6.17 1.25
N HIS A 46 -7.37 -7.25 1.90
CA HIS A 46 -7.92 -7.68 3.19
C HIS A 46 -7.62 -6.69 4.33
N ILE A 47 -6.72 -5.73 4.11
CA ILE A 47 -6.37 -4.68 5.06
C ILE A 47 -7.08 -3.39 4.64
N SER A 48 -7.97 -2.93 5.53
CA SER A 48 -8.72 -1.71 5.31
C SER A 48 -7.81 -0.48 5.37
N GLY A 49 -7.91 0.38 4.35
CA GLY A 49 -7.16 1.64 4.27
C GLY A 49 -5.77 1.49 3.62
N GLY A 50 -5.40 2.49 2.81
CA GLY A 50 -4.13 2.49 2.07
C GLY A 50 -2.90 2.61 2.98
N ARG A 51 -3.01 3.40 4.06
CA ARG A 51 -1.93 3.58 5.05
C ARG A 51 -1.64 2.29 5.79
N GLU A 52 -2.69 1.58 6.20
CA GLU A 52 -2.62 0.34 6.94
C GLU A 52 -2.02 -0.77 6.06
N ARG A 53 -2.37 -0.82 4.77
CA ARG A 53 -1.73 -1.70 3.78
C ARG A 53 -0.23 -1.47 3.67
N LEU A 54 0.18 -0.21 3.50
CA LEU A 54 1.60 0.17 3.44
C LEU A 54 2.35 -0.24 4.70
N ALA A 55 1.79 0.06 5.88
CA ALA A 55 2.42 -0.28 7.16
C ALA A 55 2.55 -1.79 7.37
N HIS A 56 1.55 -2.57 6.93
CA HIS A 56 1.60 -4.03 7.00
C HIS A 56 2.66 -4.61 6.05
N TYR A 57 2.68 -4.15 4.80
CA TYR A 57 3.68 -4.57 3.82
C TYR A 57 5.10 -4.21 4.29
N TRP A 58 5.29 -3.00 4.82
CA TRP A 58 6.56 -2.58 5.40
C TRP A 58 7.03 -3.52 6.51
N LYS A 59 6.17 -3.84 7.48
CA LYS A 59 6.52 -4.72 8.60
C LYS A 59 6.91 -6.13 8.17
N THR A 60 6.27 -6.65 7.12
CA THR A 60 6.52 -8.00 6.61
C THR A 60 7.78 -8.05 5.74
N HIS A 61 8.05 -7.04 4.92
CA HIS A 61 9.23 -6.99 4.05
C HIS A 61 10.50 -6.43 4.70
N ASN A 62 10.39 -5.48 5.65
CA ASN A 62 11.53 -4.89 6.37
C ASN A 62 11.76 -5.48 7.76
N ALA A 63 11.29 -6.71 8.03
CA ALA A 63 11.50 -7.37 9.32
C ALA A 63 12.98 -7.51 9.72
N GLY A 64 13.92 -7.32 8.78
CA GLY A 64 15.38 -7.27 9.01
C GLY A 64 16.00 -5.87 9.16
N THR A 65 15.31 -4.79 8.76
CA THR A 65 15.86 -3.42 8.65
C THR A 65 15.23 -2.53 9.72
N ARG A 66 15.53 -2.81 11.00
CA ARG A 66 14.67 -2.39 12.12
C ARG A 66 14.94 -0.99 12.70
N ALA A 67 15.84 -0.18 12.15
CA ALA A 67 16.39 0.96 12.90
C ALA A 67 16.21 2.36 12.29
N ILE A 68 15.87 2.54 11.00
CA ILE A 68 16.00 3.87 10.36
C ILE A 68 14.66 4.51 9.90
N ASP A 69 13.57 3.76 9.72
CA ASP A 69 12.50 4.19 8.81
C ASP A 69 11.19 4.73 9.40
N SER A 70 11.06 4.92 10.73
CA SER A 70 9.81 5.47 11.28
C SER A 70 9.48 6.88 10.76
N GLY A 71 10.50 7.69 10.42
CA GLY A 71 10.31 9.01 9.81
C GLY A 71 10.09 8.95 8.28
N ALA A 72 10.75 8.02 7.59
CA ALA A 72 10.63 7.86 6.14
C ALA A 72 9.22 7.39 5.75
N ILE A 73 8.61 6.49 6.52
CA ILE A 73 7.23 6.04 6.29
C ILE A 73 6.24 7.20 6.45
N GLN A 74 6.44 8.08 7.43
CA GLN A 74 5.58 9.25 7.61
C GLN A 74 5.69 10.22 6.42
N ASP A 75 6.91 10.47 5.93
CA ASP A 75 7.17 11.33 4.77
C ASP A 75 6.56 10.75 3.48
N VAL A 76 6.66 9.43 3.28
CA VAL A 76 6.01 8.74 2.15
C VAL A 76 4.48 8.79 2.27
N ILE A 77 3.92 8.54 3.46
CA ILE A 77 2.47 8.63 3.68
C ILE A 77 1.97 10.06 3.41
N GLU A 78 2.73 11.09 3.78
CA GLU A 78 2.39 12.49 3.53
C GLU A 78 2.54 12.92 2.07
N ARG A 79 3.41 12.27 1.29
CA ARG A 79 3.63 12.61 -0.14
C ARG A 79 2.72 11.86 -1.10
N VAL A 80 2.13 10.77 -0.63
CA VAL A 80 1.25 9.89 -1.42
C VAL A 80 -0.24 10.23 -1.20
N HIS A 81 -0.54 11.17 -0.30
CA HIS A 81 -1.88 11.69 -0.02
C HIS A 81 -1.95 13.20 -0.26
#